data_AF-A0A4R7X6L4-F1
#
_entry.id   AF-A0A4R7X6L4-F1
#
_cell.length_a   1.000
_cell.length_b   1.000
_cell.length_c   1.000
_cell.angle_alpha   90.00
_cell.angle_beta   90.00
_cell.angle_gamma   90.00
#
_symmetry.space_group_name_H-M   'P 1'
#
loop_
_entity.id
_entity.type
_entity.pdbx_description
1 polymer ?
#
loop_
_entity_poly.entity_id
_entity_poly.type
_entity_poly.pdbx_seq_one_letter_code
_entity_poly.pdbx_strand_id
1 'polypeptide(L)'
;MDLAQADAWTLRQKFSVVIEKAARELAGTPCLELSEADPPKQEICCSRMFGSRLTEIEPIKEAVPTYTQRAAEKLRAQNSLCKKIRVSIRTGILC
;
A
#
# COMPACT_ATOMS: atom_id res chain seq x y z
N MET A 1 21.31 5.23 -18.85
CA MET A 1 20.99 3.79 -18.96
C MET A 1 21.69 3.04 -17.83
N ASP A 2 21.78 3.67 -16.65
CA ASP A 2 22.89 3.40 -15.74
C ASP A 2 22.53 2.31 -14.74
N LEU A 3 21.22 2.16 -14.46
CA LEU A 3 20.69 1.10 -13.60
C LEU A 3 20.89 -0.30 -14.22
N ALA A 4 20.82 -0.42 -15.55
CA ALA A 4 21.04 -1.69 -16.25
C ALA A 4 22.51 -2.15 -16.23
N GLN A 5 23.44 -1.20 -16.03
CA GLN A 5 24.89 -1.45 -15.99
C GLN A 5 25.43 -1.53 -14.55
N ALA A 6 24.59 -1.26 -13.55
CA ALA A 6 24.99 -1.28 -12.15
C ALA A 6 25.14 -2.72 -11.63
N ASP A 7 26.12 -2.92 -10.76
CA ASP A 7 26.34 -4.23 -10.13
C ASP A 7 25.13 -4.65 -9.27
N ALA A 8 24.49 -5.76 -9.67
CA ALA A 8 23.27 -6.25 -9.05
C ALA A 8 23.46 -6.62 -7.57
N TRP A 9 24.63 -7.14 -7.21
CA TRP A 9 24.93 -7.48 -5.82
C TRP A 9 24.99 -6.23 -4.94
N THR A 10 25.64 -5.17 -5.42
CA THR A 10 25.69 -3.87 -4.74
C THR A 10 24.30 -3.25 -4.59
N LEU A 11 23.45 -3.35 -5.61
CA LEU A 11 22.07 -2.85 -5.56
C LEU A 11 21.22 -3.58 -4.50
N ARG A 12 21.39 -4.90 -4.38
CA ARG A 12 20.71 -5.70 -3.36
C ARG A 12 21.10 -5.27 -1.95
N GLN A 13 22.40 -5.08 -1.71
CA GLN A 13 22.90 -4.72 -0.38
C GLN A 13 22.54 -3.30 0.04
N LYS A 14 22.55 -2.34 -0.89
CA LYS A 14 22.32 -0.92 -0.57
C LYS A 14 20.86 -0.49 -0.62
N PHE A 15 20.04 -1.15 -1.44
CA PHE A 15 18.65 -0.74 -1.67
C PHE A 15 17.65 -1.84 -1.34
N SER A 16 17.47 -2.80 -2.25
CA SER A 16 16.56 -3.93 -2.06
C SER A 16 16.70 -4.97 -3.17
N VAL A 17 16.14 -6.15 -2.92
CA VAL A 17 15.97 -7.22 -3.93
C VAL A 17 15.12 -6.75 -5.11
N VAL A 18 14.20 -5.79 -4.91
CA VAL A 18 13.35 -5.26 -5.99
C VAL A 18 14.18 -4.46 -6.99
N ILE A 19 15.10 -3.63 -6.51
CA ILE A 19 16.00 -2.84 -7.37
C ILE A 19 17.01 -3.73 -8.09
N GLU A 20 17.54 -4.75 -7.41
CA GLU A 20 18.38 -5.80 -8.04
C GLU A 20 17.65 -6.47 -9.21
N LYS A 21 16.41 -6.93 -9.00
CA LYS A 21 15.61 -7.60 -10.04
C LYS A 21 15.28 -6.65 -11.19
N ALA A 22 14.93 -5.40 -10.91
CA ALA A 22 14.69 -4.40 -11.93
C ALA A 22 15.94 -4.13 -12.81
N ALA A 23 17.13 -4.05 -12.20
CA ALA A 23 18.38 -3.88 -12.94
C ALA A 23 18.69 -5.09 -13.85
N ARG A 24 18.46 -6.32 -13.35
CA ARG A 24 18.61 -7.55 -14.15
C ARG A 24 17.62 -7.65 -15.31
N GLU A 25 16.37 -7.24 -15.08
CA GLU A 25 15.33 -7.16 -16.12
C GLU A 25 15.75 -6.21 -17.24
N LEU A 26 16.23 -5.00 -16.88
CA LEU A 26 16.73 -4.02 -17.83
C LEU A 26 17.99 -4.48 -18.58
N ALA A 27 18.77 -5.40 -17.99
CA ALA A 27 19.91 -6.06 -18.62
C ALA A 27 19.50 -7.29 -19.48
N GLY A 28 18.20 -7.58 -19.61
CA GLY A 28 17.66 -8.65 -20.44
C GLY A 28 17.49 -10.00 -19.73
N THR A 29 17.65 -10.05 -18.40
CA THR A 29 17.37 -11.26 -17.62
C THR A 29 15.94 -11.21 -17.06
N PRO A 30 15.01 -12.05 -17.53
CA PRO A 30 13.65 -12.08 -17.03
C PRO A 30 13.64 -12.51 -15.55
N CYS A 31 13.25 -11.60 -14.68
CA CYS A 31 13.25 -11.71 -13.22
C CYS A 31 11.86 -11.47 -12.61
N LEU A 32 10.99 -10.73 -13.32
CA LEU A 32 9.62 -10.42 -12.92
C LEU A 32 8.65 -11.10 -13.90
N GLU A 33 7.81 -12.00 -13.40
CA GLU A 33 6.73 -12.55 -14.21
C GLU A 33 5.65 -11.49 -14.42
N LEU A 34 5.21 -11.33 -15.67
CA LEU A 34 4.01 -10.57 -16.00
C LEU A 34 2.79 -11.38 -15.55
N SER A 35 2.31 -11.11 -14.34
CA SER A 35 1.05 -11.70 -13.85
C SER A 35 -0.11 -11.11 -14.64
N GLU A 36 -0.97 -11.97 -15.20
CA GLU A 36 -2.15 -11.58 -15.99
C GLU A 36 -3.24 -10.90 -15.13
N ALA A 37 -3.26 -11.18 -13.82
CA ALA A 37 -4.14 -10.53 -12.86
C ALA A 37 -3.43 -10.35 -11.51
N ASP A 38 -3.64 -9.21 -10.86
CA ASP A 38 -3.24 -9.04 -9.47
C ASP A 38 -4.04 -10.01 -8.59
N PRO A 39 -3.40 -10.72 -7.65
CA PRO A 39 -4.12 -11.56 -6.72
C PRO A 39 -5.13 -10.72 -5.91
N PRO A 40 -6.25 -11.31 -5.46
CA PRO A 40 -7.21 -10.63 -4.63
C PRO A 40 -6.52 -9.97 -3.44
N LYS A 41 -6.82 -8.70 -3.17
CA LYS A 41 -6.22 -7.96 -2.05
C LYS A 41 -6.46 -8.69 -0.74
N GLN A 42 -5.38 -8.95 0.00
CA GLN A 42 -5.45 -9.57 1.32
C GLN A 42 -5.89 -8.58 2.41
N GLU A 43 -5.69 -7.28 2.17
CA GLU A 43 -6.14 -6.20 3.05
C GLU A 43 -6.88 -5.12 2.26
N ILE A 44 -7.99 -4.63 2.83
CA ILE A 44 -8.76 -3.52 2.28
C ILE A 44 -8.70 -2.37 3.26
N CYS A 45 -8.11 -1.26 2.81
CA CYS A 45 -7.93 -0.05 3.61
C CYS A 45 -8.62 1.15 2.95
N CYS A 46 -9.26 1.95 3.78
CA CYS A 46 -9.77 3.27 3.45
C CYS A 46 -9.19 4.27 4.46
N SER A 47 -8.10 4.94 4.07
CA SER A 47 -7.46 5.99 4.87
C SER A 47 -7.69 7.35 4.22
N ARG A 48 -7.94 8.36 5.05
CA ARG A 48 -8.14 9.76 4.65
C ARG A 48 -7.54 10.66 5.72
N MET A 49 -6.98 11.79 5.30
CA MET A 49 -6.60 12.88 6.20
C MET A 49 -7.83 13.77 6.40
N PHE A 50 -7.99 14.30 7.61
CA PHE A 50 -8.95 15.38 7.86
C PHE A 50 -8.41 16.67 7.24
N GLY A 51 -9.28 17.47 6.60
CA GLY A 51 -8.88 18.70 5.90
C GLY A 51 -8.32 19.80 6.82
N SER A 52 -8.58 19.69 8.12
CA SER A 52 -8.03 20.54 9.17
C SER A 52 -7.69 19.68 10.39
N ARG A 53 -6.93 20.26 11.33
CA ARG A 53 -6.66 19.60 12.62
C ARG A 53 -7.95 19.57 13.43
N LEU A 54 -8.34 18.36 13.84
CA LEU A 54 -9.46 18.15 14.75
C LEU A 54 -8.95 18.08 16.19
N THR A 55 -9.66 18.73 17.10
CA THR A 55 -9.43 18.68 18.55
C THR A 55 -10.51 17.87 19.27
N GLU A 56 -11.70 17.76 18.66
CA GLU A 56 -12.85 17.04 19.22
C GLU A 56 -13.00 15.65 18.63
N ILE A 57 -13.56 14.73 19.43
CA ILE A 57 -13.75 13.33 19.03
C ILE A 57 -15.00 13.11 18.15
N GLU A 58 -16.02 13.96 18.25
CA GLU A 58 -17.27 13.81 17.51
C GLU A 58 -17.10 13.76 15.97
N PRO A 59 -16.40 14.71 15.32
CA PRO A 59 -16.15 14.62 13.88
C PRO A 59 -15.34 13.38 13.47
N ILE A 60 -14.52 12.85 14.39
CA ILE A 60 -13.77 11.60 14.16
C ILE A 60 -14.73 10.40 14.17
N LYS A 61 -15.65 10.34 15.16
CA LYS A 61 -16.66 9.28 15.26
C LYS A 61 -17.57 9.24 14.04
N GLU A 62 -17.98 10.39 13.52
CA GLU A 62 -18.80 10.50 12.31
C GLU A 62 -18.09 9.99 11.06
N ALA A 63 -16.77 10.15 10.98
CA ALA A 63 -15.98 9.71 9.84
C ALA A 63 -15.80 8.17 9.79
N VAL A 64 -15.75 7.51 10.95
CA VAL A 64 -15.56 6.05 11.05
C VAL A 64 -16.60 5.23 10.27
N PRO A 65 -17.92 5.42 10.42
CA PRO A 65 -18.91 4.66 9.66
C PRO A 65 -18.79 4.92 8.15
N THR A 66 -18.54 6.16 7.74
CA THR A 66 -18.32 6.50 6.32
C THR A 66 -17.13 5.72 5.74
N TYR A 67 -15.99 5.72 6.41
CA TYR A 67 -14.80 5.00 5.93
C TYR A 67 -14.98 3.48 5.98
N THR A 68 -15.67 2.97 7.00
CA THR A 68 -15.99 1.56 7.14
C THR A 68 -16.93 1.10 6.02
N GLN A 69 -17.95 1.89 5.69
CA GLN A 69 -18.85 1.61 4.57
C GLN A 69 -18.09 1.57 3.24
N ARG A 70 -17.19 2.53 2.99
CA ARG A 70 -16.36 2.53 1.77
C ARG A 70 -15.43 1.31 1.69
N ALA A 71 -14.89 0.85 2.83
CA ALA A 71 -14.09 -0.38 2.87
C ALA A 71 -14.98 -1.61 2.59
N ALA A 72 -16.19 -1.66 3.16
CA ALA A 72 -17.14 -2.74 2.93
C ALA A 72 -17.63 -2.80 1.47
N GLU A 73 -17.85 -1.66 0.82
CA GLU A 73 -18.17 -1.58 -0.62
C GLU A 73 -17.08 -2.26 -1.46
N LYS A 74 -15.80 -1.98 -1.17
CA LYS A 74 -14.66 -2.63 -1.85
C LYS A 74 -14.58 -4.12 -1.54
N LEU A 75 -14.83 -4.51 -0.29
CA LEU A 75 -14.83 -5.93 0.14
C LEU A 75 -15.88 -6.74 -0.62
N ARG A 76 -17.11 -6.20 -0.74
CA ARG A 76 -18.19 -6.85 -1.48
C ARG A 76 -17.91 -6.90 -2.97
N ALA A 77 -17.35 -5.85 -3.56
CA ALA A 77 -16.96 -5.86 -4.97
C ALA A 77 -15.92 -6.96 -5.28
N GLN A 78 -15.06 -7.27 -4.31
CA GLN A 78 -14.09 -8.36 -4.40
C GLN A 78 -14.68 -9.75 -4.03
N ASN A 79 -15.96 -9.83 -3.64
CA ASN A 79 -16.58 -11.05 -3.10
C ASN A 79 -15.77 -11.72 -1.97
N SER A 80 -15.15 -10.90 -1.11
CA SER A 80 -14.27 -11.38 -0.04
C SER A 80 -14.92 -11.24 1.35
N LEU A 81 -14.33 -11.89 2.35
CA LEU A 81 -14.76 -11.85 3.76
C LEU A 81 -13.58 -11.40 4.64
N CYS A 82 -13.86 -10.64 5.69
CA CYS A 82 -12.86 -10.20 6.66
C CYS A 82 -13.08 -10.83 8.04
N LYS A 83 -12.01 -11.29 8.67
CA LYS A 83 -12.04 -11.81 10.06
C LYS A 83 -11.81 -10.72 11.12
N LYS A 84 -11.16 -9.62 10.74
CA LYS A 84 -10.74 -8.55 11.65
C LYS A 84 -10.95 -7.20 10.99
N ILE A 85 -11.47 -6.25 11.76
CA ILE A 85 -11.54 -4.83 11.39
C ILE A 85 -10.58 -4.06 12.30
N ARG A 86 -9.82 -3.13 11.72
CA ARG A 86 -8.89 -2.26 12.45
C ARG A 86 -9.23 -0.81 12.12
N VAL A 87 -9.43 0.00 13.16
CA VAL A 87 -9.52 1.46 13.05
C VAL A 87 -8.26 2.05 13.68
N SER A 88 -7.56 2.92 12.97
CA SER A 88 -6.38 3.62 13.47
C SER A 88 -6.49 5.11 13.16
N ILE A 89 -5.96 5.91 14.08
CA ILE A 89 -5.87 7.36 13.95
C ILE A 89 -4.40 7.72 14.10
N ARG A 90 -3.88 8.50 13.16
CA ARG A 90 -2.54 9.07 13.25
C ARG A 90 -2.68 10.54 13.59
N THR A 91 -2.26 10.92 14.79
CA THR A 91 -2.11 12.32 15.17
C THR A 91 -0.74 12.80 14.67
N GLY A 92 -0.73 13.92 13.95
CA GLY A 92 0.53 14.54 13.54
C GLY A 92 1.26 15.07 14.77
N ILE A 93 2.56 14.75 14.88
CA ILE A 93 3.49 15.46 15.77
C ILE A 93 3.41 16.95 15.43
N LEU A 94 3.26 17.80 16.46
CA LEU A 94 3.49 19.23 16.30
C LEU A 94 4.93 19.42 15.80
N CYS A 95 5.09 19.86 14.55
CA CYS A 95 6.29 20.60 14.15
C CYS A 95 6.12 22.04 14.63
#